data_AF-A0A2L0AC26-F1
#
_entry.id   AF-A0A2L0AC26-F1
#
_cell.length_a   1.000
_cell.length_b   1.000
_cell.length_c   1.000
_cell.angle_alpha   90.00
_cell.angle_beta   90.00
_cell.angle_gamma   90.00
#
_symmetry.space_group_name_H-M   'P 1'
#
loop_
_entity.id
_entity.type
_entity.pdbx_description
1 polymer ?
#
loop_
_entity_poly.entity_id
_entity_poly.type
_entity_poly.pdbx_seq_one_letter_code
_entity_poly.pdbx_strand_id
1 'polypeptide(L)'
;MKTLLVHNPNAGTEPAPAAPLIADLEEAGYTITYCEHGKDGIARASAEMELIIAAGGDGTVTSVASEIPNRDIPIAILPLGGSNNIARALGIRQSTCDIIAGLAKAHEQKLTIGTITGPFGTRAFVEAIGLGALNDAIETVDEDPDTPEEKRENGRVAFRKALGDAAPFDCDVEIDGTRFAGPWLLVEVLNITAVGPRLPFAPRADPGDSVLDVLLVKASDRQAMTIWAEHFCGPPPARLEAGCHISLTGQDMCVRIDDRPLDLPDDRWTLELRLDDTPVTVLVPSGRQENPA
;
A
#
# COMPACT_ATOMS: atom_id res chain seq x y z
N MET A 1 24.37 11.33 -10.86
CA MET A 1 23.08 11.86 -10.39
C MET A 1 23.06 11.77 -8.87
N LYS A 2 22.84 12.89 -8.16
CA LYS A 2 22.72 12.93 -6.69
C LYS A 2 21.47 12.19 -6.27
N THR A 3 21.64 11.13 -5.49
CA THR A 3 20.56 10.20 -5.18
C THR A 3 20.48 9.96 -3.68
N LEU A 4 19.28 10.04 -3.13
CA LEU A 4 19.01 9.65 -1.75
C LEU A 4 18.58 8.19 -1.71
N LEU A 5 19.29 7.35 -0.97
CA LEU A 5 18.84 5.99 -0.65
C LEU A 5 18.17 6.00 0.73
N VAL A 6 16.85 5.85 0.75
CA VAL A 6 16.07 5.65 1.98
C VAL A 6 15.90 4.15 2.19
N HIS A 7 16.62 3.61 3.15
CA HIS A 7 16.73 2.16 3.36
C HIS A 7 16.16 1.74 4.71
N ASN A 8 15.31 0.71 4.72
CA ASN A 8 14.87 0.04 5.94
C ASN A 8 15.69 -1.24 6.16
N PRO A 9 16.63 -1.25 7.13
CA PRO A 9 17.49 -2.41 7.39
C PRO A 9 16.78 -3.59 8.04
N ASN A 10 15.48 -3.46 8.35
CA ASN A 10 14.64 -4.51 8.91
C ASN A 10 13.53 -4.93 7.94
N ALA A 11 13.60 -4.53 6.66
CA ALA A 11 12.58 -4.88 5.68
C ALA A 11 12.66 -6.36 5.27
N GLY A 12 11.50 -7.00 5.21
CA GLY A 12 11.37 -8.40 4.78
C GLY A 12 11.81 -9.41 5.85
N THR A 13 11.82 -10.69 5.48
CA THR A 13 12.31 -11.79 6.35
C THR A 13 13.81 -12.03 6.18
N GLU A 14 14.41 -11.49 5.10
CA GLU A 14 15.85 -11.54 4.83
C GLU A 14 16.36 -10.11 4.61
N PRO A 15 16.68 -9.37 5.69
CA PRO A 15 17.02 -7.97 5.57
C PRO A 15 18.32 -7.75 4.78
N ALA A 16 18.25 -6.89 3.76
CA ALA A 16 19.39 -6.57 2.92
C ALA A 16 20.34 -5.58 3.62
N PRO A 17 21.65 -5.83 3.67
CA PRO A 17 22.59 -4.84 4.17
C PRO A 17 22.67 -3.62 3.23
N ALA A 18 22.86 -2.43 3.81
CA ALA A 18 22.97 -1.20 3.02
C ALA A 18 24.22 -1.16 2.11
N ALA A 19 25.36 -1.67 2.59
CA ALA A 19 26.64 -1.50 1.91
C ALA A 19 26.68 -2.13 0.49
N PRO A 20 26.21 -3.37 0.26
CA PRO A 20 26.07 -3.91 -1.09
C PRO A 20 25.16 -3.07 -1.99
N LEU A 21 24.00 -2.62 -1.49
CA LEU A 21 23.08 -1.79 -2.26
C LEU A 21 23.72 -0.46 -2.70
N ILE A 22 24.46 0.18 -1.81
CA ILE A 22 25.19 1.41 -2.10
C ILE A 22 26.26 1.14 -3.18
N ALA A 23 27.04 0.06 -3.03
CA ALA A 23 28.07 -0.30 -4.00
C ALA A 23 27.50 -0.56 -5.41
N ASP A 24 26.41 -1.33 -5.50
CA ASP A 24 25.74 -1.62 -6.78
C ASP A 24 25.20 -0.33 -7.45
N LEU A 25 24.64 0.58 -6.66
CA LEU A 25 24.15 1.87 -7.14
C LEU A 25 25.30 2.79 -7.58
N GLU A 26 26.40 2.83 -6.84
CA GLU A 26 27.59 3.62 -7.20
C GLU A 26 28.24 3.08 -8.48
N GLU A 27 28.33 1.76 -8.64
CA GLU A 27 28.78 1.11 -9.88
C GLU A 27 27.86 1.45 -11.06
N ALA A 28 26.55 1.56 -10.82
CA ALA A 28 25.57 2.02 -11.82
C ALA A 28 25.62 3.55 -12.10
N GLY A 29 26.49 4.31 -11.42
CA GLY A 29 26.75 5.73 -11.68
C GLY A 29 25.95 6.72 -10.84
N TYR A 30 25.30 6.26 -9.76
CA TYR A 30 24.59 7.12 -8.81
C TYR A 30 25.53 7.59 -7.69
N THR A 31 25.39 8.85 -7.26
CA THR A 31 26.12 9.38 -6.09
C THR A 31 25.20 9.31 -4.89
N ILE A 32 25.46 8.38 -3.97
CA ILE A 32 24.52 8.01 -2.92
C ILE A 32 24.70 8.84 -1.64
N THR A 33 23.61 9.43 -1.16
CA THR A 33 23.43 9.87 0.22
C THR A 33 22.56 8.84 0.92
N TYR A 34 23.03 8.27 2.03
CA TYR A 34 22.28 7.26 2.79
C TYR A 34 21.36 7.91 3.84
N CYS A 35 20.17 7.34 3.99
CA CYS A 35 19.16 7.71 4.98
C CYS A 35 18.52 6.43 5.53
N GLU A 36 18.61 6.21 6.84
CA GLU A 36 17.95 5.07 7.47
C GLU A 36 16.47 5.41 7.75
N HIS A 37 15.57 4.57 7.22
CA HIS A 37 14.13 4.74 7.37
C HIS A 37 13.72 4.72 8.85
N GLY A 38 12.93 5.71 9.27
CA GLY A 38 12.41 5.82 10.64
C GLY A 38 13.38 6.44 11.66
N LYS A 39 14.65 6.66 11.30
CA LYS A 39 15.62 7.38 12.14
C LYS A 39 15.95 8.77 11.61
N ASP A 40 16.11 8.88 10.29
CA ASP A 40 16.49 10.11 9.61
C ASP A 40 15.27 10.81 8.99
N GLY A 41 15.34 12.14 8.85
CA GLY A 41 14.26 12.93 8.25
C GLY A 41 14.34 12.97 6.72
N ILE A 42 13.46 12.24 6.04
CA ILE A 42 13.41 12.13 4.56
C ILE A 42 13.29 13.51 3.89
N ALA A 43 12.42 14.37 4.41
CA ALA A 43 12.20 15.71 3.85
C ALA A 43 13.47 16.57 3.83
N ARG A 44 14.29 16.49 4.88
CA ARG A 44 15.56 17.22 4.95
C ARG A 44 16.62 16.61 4.05
N ALA A 45 16.70 15.28 4.01
CA ALA A 45 17.70 14.56 3.24
C ALA A 45 17.46 14.65 1.72
N SER A 46 16.21 14.88 1.29
CA SER A 46 15.82 14.95 -0.13
C SER A 46 15.99 16.34 -0.77
N ALA A 47 16.29 17.39 0.00
CA ALA A 47 16.23 18.77 -0.46
C ALA A 47 17.12 19.12 -1.69
N GLU A 48 18.26 18.44 -1.85
CA GLU A 48 19.21 18.69 -2.97
C GLU A 48 19.38 17.47 -3.89
N MET A 49 18.40 16.56 -3.89
CA MET A 49 18.49 15.27 -4.56
C MET A 49 17.79 15.31 -5.92
N GLU A 50 18.32 14.55 -6.87
CA GLU A 50 17.77 14.42 -8.23
C GLU A 50 16.95 13.14 -8.38
N LEU A 51 17.12 12.17 -7.46
CA LEU A 51 16.43 10.89 -7.40
C LEU A 51 16.33 10.44 -5.94
N ILE A 52 15.22 9.80 -5.59
CA ILE A 52 15.07 9.12 -4.29
C ILE A 52 14.81 7.64 -4.53
N ILE A 53 15.55 6.78 -3.85
CA ILE A 53 15.40 5.33 -3.91
C ILE A 53 14.82 4.86 -2.59
N ALA A 54 13.59 4.36 -2.62
CA ALA A 54 12.94 3.70 -1.48
C ALA A 54 13.31 2.22 -1.48
N ALA A 55 14.19 1.81 -0.56
CA ALA A 55 14.64 0.43 -0.39
C ALA A 55 14.03 -0.18 0.87
N GLY A 56 12.94 -0.91 0.70
CA GLY A 56 12.15 -1.43 1.82
C GLY A 56 10.84 -2.08 1.36
N GLY A 57 9.91 -2.23 2.31
CA GLY A 57 8.54 -2.65 2.02
C GLY A 57 7.60 -1.48 1.72
N ASP A 58 6.31 -1.76 1.67
CA ASP A 58 5.26 -0.76 1.35
C ASP A 58 5.31 0.45 2.28
N GLY A 59 5.50 0.26 3.60
CA GLY A 59 5.65 1.38 4.55
C GLY A 59 6.85 2.31 4.28
N THR A 60 7.97 1.78 3.78
CA THR A 60 9.12 2.61 3.36
C THR A 60 8.75 3.44 2.14
N VAL A 61 8.07 2.84 1.16
CA VAL A 61 7.60 3.53 -0.05
C VAL A 61 6.57 4.60 0.29
N THR A 62 5.58 4.29 1.15
CA THR A 62 4.60 5.26 1.66
C THR A 62 5.28 6.45 2.31
N SER A 63 6.27 6.21 3.17
CA SER A 63 6.97 7.29 3.88
C SER A 63 7.76 8.17 2.91
N VAL A 64 8.47 7.57 1.96
CA VAL A 64 9.15 8.34 0.90
C VAL A 64 8.17 9.14 0.07
N ALA A 65 7.09 8.52 -0.41
CA ALA A 65 6.14 9.17 -1.31
C ALA A 65 5.34 10.30 -0.62
N SER A 66 5.08 10.19 0.68
CA SER A 66 4.31 11.18 1.44
C SER A 66 5.14 12.28 2.10
N GLU A 67 6.42 12.03 2.43
CA GLU A 67 7.26 13.00 3.15
C GLU A 67 8.13 13.88 2.24
N ILE A 68 8.21 13.59 0.94
CA ILE A 68 9.04 14.39 0.03
C ILE A 68 8.43 15.78 -0.20
N PRO A 69 9.19 16.86 0.05
CA PRO A 69 8.67 18.22 -0.11
C PRO A 69 8.52 18.63 -1.57
N ASN A 70 9.37 18.07 -2.45
CA ASN A 70 9.34 18.32 -3.88
C ASN A 70 8.93 17.05 -4.63
N ARG A 71 7.68 17.00 -5.10
CA ARG A 71 7.11 15.87 -5.86
C ARG A 71 7.62 15.77 -7.31
N ASP A 72 8.40 16.76 -7.78
CA ASP A 72 9.08 16.69 -9.08
C ASP A 72 10.30 15.75 -9.05
N ILE A 73 10.82 15.43 -7.86
CA ILE A 73 11.92 14.47 -7.72
C ILE A 73 11.36 13.06 -7.94
N PRO A 74 11.82 12.31 -8.96
CA PRO A 74 11.35 10.96 -9.19
C PRO A 74 11.77 10.02 -8.06
N ILE A 75 10.96 8.98 -7.85
CA ILE A 75 11.21 7.89 -6.91
C ILE A 75 11.53 6.61 -7.68
N ALA A 76 12.51 5.84 -7.23
CA ALA A 76 12.67 4.45 -7.62
C ALA A 76 12.43 3.55 -6.39
N ILE A 77 11.94 2.34 -6.63
CA ILE A 77 11.59 1.38 -5.56
C ILE A 77 12.50 0.16 -5.67
N LEU A 78 13.20 -0.18 -4.58
CA LEU A 78 13.82 -1.48 -4.39
C LEU A 78 12.92 -2.28 -3.42
N PRO A 79 12.11 -3.23 -3.91
CA PRO A 79 11.11 -3.93 -3.11
C PRO A 79 11.76 -5.00 -2.22
N LEU A 80 12.07 -4.63 -0.98
CA LEU A 80 12.71 -5.49 0.02
C LEU A 80 11.73 -6.04 1.07
N GLY A 81 10.44 -5.69 0.99
CA GLY A 81 9.40 -6.18 1.90
C GLY A 81 8.81 -7.53 1.49
N GLY A 82 7.83 -8.00 2.26
CA GLY A 82 7.14 -9.26 1.98
C GLY A 82 6.08 -9.15 0.87
N SER A 83 5.16 -8.20 1.00
CA SER A 83 4.06 -8.00 0.05
C SER A 83 4.47 -7.17 -1.16
N ASN A 84 5.06 -5.99 -0.92
CA ASN A 84 5.48 -5.02 -1.95
C ASN A 84 4.32 -4.66 -2.88
N ASN A 85 3.12 -4.47 -2.34
CA ASN A 85 1.91 -4.19 -3.09
C ASN A 85 2.06 -2.94 -3.97
N ILE A 86 2.68 -1.86 -3.45
CA ILE A 86 2.89 -0.61 -4.19
C ILE A 86 3.80 -0.86 -5.40
N ALA A 87 4.94 -1.51 -5.20
CA ALA A 87 5.86 -1.84 -6.29
C ALA A 87 5.18 -2.70 -7.37
N ARG A 88 4.42 -3.72 -6.94
CA ARG A 88 3.74 -4.64 -7.86
C ARG A 88 2.58 -3.98 -8.62
N ALA A 89 1.87 -3.05 -8.00
CA ALA A 89 0.83 -2.25 -8.64
C ALA A 89 1.42 -1.39 -9.78
N LEU A 90 2.63 -0.87 -9.59
CA LEU A 90 3.41 -0.14 -10.61
C LEU A 90 4.14 -1.05 -11.60
N GLY A 91 3.88 -2.35 -11.57
CA GLY A 91 4.48 -3.29 -12.51
C GLY A 91 5.88 -3.81 -12.12
N ILE A 92 6.45 -3.35 -11.00
CA ILE A 92 7.80 -3.71 -10.55
C ILE A 92 7.76 -5.08 -9.85
N ARG A 93 8.43 -6.07 -10.47
CA ARG A 93 8.52 -7.47 -9.99
C ARG A 93 9.93 -8.05 -10.08
N GLN A 94 10.86 -7.27 -10.61
CA GLN A 94 12.22 -7.71 -10.88
C GLN A 94 13.05 -7.75 -9.59
N SER A 95 14.19 -8.45 -9.65
CA SER A 95 15.17 -8.44 -8.56
C SER A 95 15.76 -7.04 -8.36
N THR A 96 16.27 -6.76 -7.16
CA THR A 96 16.95 -5.49 -6.85
C THR A 96 18.09 -5.18 -7.83
N CYS A 97 18.89 -6.18 -8.18
CA CYS A 97 19.97 -6.02 -9.16
C CYS A 97 19.44 -5.65 -10.56
N ASP A 98 18.37 -6.30 -11.02
CA ASP A 98 17.76 -5.99 -12.32
C ASP A 98 17.12 -4.59 -12.33
N ILE A 99 16.54 -4.17 -11.22
CA ILE A 99 15.99 -2.82 -11.05
C ILE A 99 17.13 -1.81 -11.21
N ILE A 100 18.20 -1.94 -10.43
CA ILE A 100 19.35 -1.02 -10.46
C ILE A 100 19.95 -0.94 -11.87
N ALA A 101 20.18 -2.08 -12.52
CA ALA A 101 20.70 -2.13 -13.88
C ALA A 101 19.76 -1.50 -14.93
N GLY A 102 18.46 -1.54 -14.69
CA GLY A 102 17.43 -1.01 -15.59
C GLY A 102 17.05 0.46 -15.34
N LEU A 103 17.44 1.08 -14.23
CA LEU A 103 17.01 2.44 -13.86
C LEU A 103 17.35 3.50 -14.90
N ALA A 104 18.50 3.39 -15.56
CA ALA A 104 18.92 4.34 -16.60
C ALA A 104 18.00 4.35 -17.84
N LYS A 105 17.16 3.33 -18.00
CA LYS A 105 16.17 3.18 -19.08
C LYS A 105 14.75 3.02 -18.53
N ALA A 106 14.52 3.42 -17.29
CA ALA A 106 13.21 3.36 -16.68
C ALA A 106 12.23 4.27 -17.44
N HIS A 107 10.97 3.86 -17.49
CA HIS A 107 9.87 4.73 -17.89
C HIS A 107 9.21 5.30 -16.64
N GLU A 108 8.51 6.40 -16.79
CA GLU A 108 7.79 7.05 -15.69
C GLU A 108 6.39 6.49 -15.56
N GLN A 109 5.97 6.26 -14.31
CA GLN A 109 4.59 6.05 -13.91
C GLN A 109 4.20 7.06 -12.83
N LYS A 110 2.90 7.28 -12.67
CA LYS A 110 2.36 8.15 -11.62
C LYS A 110 1.87 7.30 -10.45
N LEU A 111 2.08 7.82 -9.25
CA LEU A 111 1.55 7.27 -8.01
C LEU A 111 0.86 8.40 -7.24
N THR A 112 -0.45 8.33 -7.11
CA THR A 112 -1.25 9.25 -6.30
C THR A 112 -1.06 8.94 -4.82
N ILE A 113 -1.12 10.00 -4.02
CA ILE A 113 -1.06 9.92 -2.55
C ILE A 113 -2.44 10.26 -2.01
N GLY A 114 -2.99 9.39 -1.20
CA GLY A 114 -4.26 9.61 -0.53
C GLY A 114 -4.10 10.45 0.72
N THR A 115 -5.12 11.26 1.01
CA THR A 115 -5.27 11.94 2.30
C THR A 115 -6.54 11.46 2.97
N ILE A 116 -6.44 11.16 4.26
CA ILE A 116 -7.56 10.87 5.13
C ILE A 116 -7.59 11.91 6.25
N THR A 117 -8.74 12.55 6.45
CA THR A 117 -8.95 13.57 7.48
C THR A 117 -10.05 13.13 8.43
N GLY A 118 -9.78 13.23 9.73
CA GLY A 118 -10.74 12.87 10.78
C GLY A 118 -10.38 13.51 12.12
N PRO A 119 -10.87 12.95 13.24
CA PRO A 119 -10.60 13.47 14.60
C PRO A 119 -9.11 13.57 14.95
N PHE A 120 -8.26 12.81 14.27
CA PHE A 120 -6.80 12.78 14.43
C PHE A 120 -6.05 13.78 13.54
N GLY A 121 -6.77 14.65 12.82
CA GLY A 121 -6.21 15.51 11.79
C GLY A 121 -6.11 14.82 10.44
N THR A 122 -5.17 15.25 9.61
CA THR A 122 -4.94 14.70 8.27
C THR A 122 -3.71 13.79 8.26
N ARG A 123 -3.84 12.62 7.63
CA ARG A 123 -2.74 11.67 7.40
C ARG A 123 -2.71 11.27 5.92
N ALA A 124 -1.53 10.91 5.44
CA ALA A 124 -1.35 10.37 4.11
C ALA A 124 -1.47 8.83 4.12
N PHE A 125 -1.88 8.27 2.98
CA PHE A 125 -1.86 6.83 2.69
C PHE A 125 -1.51 6.60 1.23
N VAL A 126 -1.04 5.40 0.89
CA VAL A 126 -0.70 5.05 -0.51
C VAL A 126 -1.37 3.76 -0.95
N GLU A 127 -1.65 2.85 -0.04
CA GLU A 127 -2.24 1.55 -0.35
C GLU A 127 -3.75 1.58 -0.20
N ALA A 128 -4.26 1.66 1.03
CA ALA A 128 -5.68 1.51 1.32
C ALA A 128 -6.08 2.00 2.72
N ILE A 129 -7.39 2.24 2.89
CA ILE A 129 -8.05 2.44 4.17
C ILE A 129 -9.07 1.31 4.38
N GLY A 130 -9.03 0.65 5.54
CA GLY A 130 -9.80 -0.58 5.78
C GLY A 130 -10.62 -0.58 7.08
N LEU A 131 -11.79 -1.23 7.04
CA LEU A 131 -12.69 -1.47 8.17
C LEU A 131 -13.17 -2.93 8.16
N GLY A 132 -13.22 -3.57 9.33
CA GLY A 132 -13.80 -4.90 9.51
C GLY A 132 -12.82 -6.05 9.31
N ALA A 133 -13.27 -7.11 8.64
CA ALA A 133 -12.64 -8.43 8.68
C ALA A 133 -11.13 -8.48 8.38
N LEU A 134 -10.59 -7.59 7.54
CA LEU A 134 -9.15 -7.57 7.26
C LEU A 134 -8.34 -6.99 8.43
N ASN A 135 -8.89 -6.04 9.18
CA ASN A 135 -8.21 -5.47 10.34
C ASN A 135 -8.05 -6.56 11.42
N ASP A 136 -9.11 -7.31 11.71
CA ASP A 136 -9.10 -8.44 12.63
C ASP A 136 -8.10 -9.53 12.21
N ALA A 137 -7.96 -9.76 10.90
CA ALA A 137 -7.01 -10.74 10.39
C ALA A 137 -5.56 -10.33 10.69
N ILE A 138 -5.20 -9.07 10.47
CA ILE A 138 -3.82 -8.57 10.66
C ILE A 138 -3.38 -8.70 12.12
N GLU A 139 -4.28 -8.52 13.08
CA GLU A 139 -3.98 -8.68 14.51
C GLU A 139 -3.69 -10.14 14.93
N THR A 140 -4.05 -11.12 14.10
CA THR A 140 -3.98 -12.55 14.46
C THR A 140 -2.85 -13.33 13.80
N VAL A 141 -2.07 -12.70 12.91
CA VAL A 141 -0.98 -13.36 12.18
C VAL A 141 0.31 -13.32 12.98
N ASP A 142 1.02 -14.45 12.99
CA ASP A 142 2.33 -14.63 13.63
C ASP A 142 3.37 -13.61 13.14
N GLU A 143 4.15 -13.03 14.05
CA GLU A 143 5.06 -11.90 13.75
C GLU A 143 6.35 -12.35 13.03
N ASP A 144 6.75 -13.62 13.18
CA ASP A 144 8.05 -14.16 12.72
C ASP A 144 7.91 -15.36 11.75
N PRO A 145 7.45 -15.14 10.50
CA PRO A 145 7.47 -16.18 9.47
C PRO A 145 8.88 -16.39 8.90
N ASP A 146 9.23 -17.62 8.49
CA ASP A 146 10.55 -17.94 7.94
C ASP A 146 10.75 -17.32 6.54
N THR A 147 9.67 -17.15 5.77
CA THR A 147 9.74 -16.65 4.38
C THR A 147 8.63 -15.63 4.04
N PRO A 148 8.82 -14.80 3.00
CA PRO A 148 7.77 -13.88 2.52
C PRO A 148 6.54 -14.62 1.98
N GLU A 149 6.73 -15.81 1.40
CA GLU A 149 5.66 -16.63 0.88
C GLU A 149 4.79 -17.22 2.01
N GLU A 150 5.43 -17.73 3.05
CA GLU A 150 4.73 -18.23 4.23
C GLU A 150 3.95 -17.11 4.93
N LYS A 151 4.58 -15.94 5.14
CA LYS A 151 3.91 -14.75 5.70
C LYS A 151 2.63 -14.42 4.93
N ARG A 152 2.72 -14.45 3.60
CA ARG A 152 1.60 -14.14 2.71
C ARG A 152 0.50 -15.18 2.82
N GLU A 153 0.82 -16.46 2.81
CA GLU A 153 -0.21 -17.50 2.91
C GLU A 153 -0.88 -17.51 4.29
N ASN A 154 -0.10 -17.33 5.36
CA ASN A 154 -0.63 -17.17 6.72
C ASN A 154 -1.61 -16.00 6.81
N GLY A 155 -1.26 -14.85 6.21
CA GLY A 155 -2.17 -13.70 6.12
C GLY A 155 -3.44 -13.98 5.32
N ARG A 156 -3.36 -14.74 4.22
CA ARG A 156 -4.54 -15.13 3.41
C ARG A 156 -5.45 -16.11 4.15
N VAL A 157 -4.88 -17.04 4.90
CA VAL A 157 -5.63 -17.95 5.79
C VAL A 157 -6.31 -17.15 6.90
N ALA A 158 -5.59 -16.23 7.55
CA ALA A 158 -6.15 -15.36 8.59
C ALA A 158 -7.30 -14.51 8.04
N PHE A 159 -7.14 -13.90 6.86
CA PHE A 159 -8.21 -13.14 6.21
C PHE A 159 -9.45 -14.00 5.93
N ARG A 160 -9.27 -15.22 5.38
CA ARG A 160 -10.40 -16.14 5.14
C ARG A 160 -11.14 -16.49 6.42
N LYS A 161 -10.40 -16.77 7.50
CA LYS A 161 -10.98 -17.08 8.81
C LYS A 161 -11.72 -15.87 9.38
N ALA A 162 -11.08 -14.70 9.42
CA ALA A 162 -11.69 -13.47 9.90
C ALA A 162 -12.96 -13.12 9.11
N LEU A 163 -12.93 -13.25 7.77
CA LEU A 163 -14.12 -13.07 6.95
C LEU A 163 -15.21 -14.13 7.23
N GLY A 164 -14.84 -15.36 7.59
CA GLY A 164 -15.78 -16.40 8.00
C GLY A 164 -16.49 -16.07 9.32
N ASP A 165 -15.75 -15.51 10.28
CA ASP A 165 -16.20 -15.24 11.65
C ASP A 165 -16.75 -13.81 11.85
N ALA A 166 -16.50 -12.88 10.92
CA ALA A 166 -16.81 -11.46 11.06
C ALA A 166 -18.28 -11.21 11.37
N ALA A 167 -18.55 -10.37 12.38
CA ALA A 167 -19.88 -9.84 12.64
C ALA A 167 -20.14 -8.60 11.75
N PRO A 168 -21.37 -8.40 11.24
CA PRO A 168 -21.68 -7.17 10.51
C PRO A 168 -21.55 -5.92 11.41
N PHE A 169 -20.98 -4.86 10.88
CA PHE A 169 -20.86 -3.56 11.52
C PHE A 169 -21.60 -2.47 10.75
N ASP A 170 -22.07 -1.44 11.46
CA ASP A 170 -22.73 -0.28 10.87
C ASP A 170 -21.71 0.81 10.55
N CYS A 171 -21.60 1.16 9.27
CA CYS A 171 -20.83 2.30 8.78
C CYS A 171 -21.59 2.92 7.61
N ASP A 172 -21.81 4.23 7.65
CA ASP A 172 -22.34 4.99 6.53
C ASP A 172 -21.19 5.24 5.55
N VAL A 173 -21.31 4.72 4.33
CA VAL A 173 -20.33 4.96 3.25
C VAL A 173 -20.96 5.90 2.23
N GLU A 174 -20.29 7.00 1.93
CA GLU A 174 -20.67 7.93 0.85
C GLU A 174 -19.55 8.02 -0.17
N ILE A 175 -19.89 7.87 -1.45
CA ILE A 175 -18.95 7.93 -2.59
C ILE A 175 -19.50 8.98 -3.55
N ASP A 176 -18.80 10.10 -3.70
CA ASP A 176 -19.19 11.23 -4.57
C ASP A 176 -20.67 11.64 -4.38
N GLY A 177 -21.12 11.69 -3.12
CA GLY A 177 -22.49 12.04 -2.75
C GLY A 177 -23.53 10.90 -2.82
N THR A 178 -23.14 9.73 -3.33
CA THR A 178 -24.00 8.53 -3.35
C THR A 178 -23.80 7.73 -2.06
N ARG A 179 -24.89 7.50 -1.33
CA ARG A 179 -24.85 6.77 -0.06
C ARG A 179 -25.06 5.27 -0.23
N PHE A 180 -24.24 4.51 0.47
CA PHE A 180 -24.26 3.07 0.56
C PHE A 180 -24.51 2.69 2.01
N ALA A 181 -25.63 2.02 2.26
CA ALA A 181 -26.01 1.56 3.57
C ALA A 181 -25.55 0.12 3.83
N GLY A 182 -24.98 -0.08 5.02
CA GLY A 182 -24.59 -1.38 5.56
C GLY A 182 -25.77 -2.23 6.02
N PRO A 183 -25.57 -3.13 7.00
CA PRO A 183 -24.29 -3.40 7.68
C PRO A 183 -23.28 -4.12 6.77
N TRP A 184 -21.99 -4.00 7.09
CA TRP A 184 -20.86 -4.49 6.30
C TRP A 184 -20.05 -5.55 7.06
N LEU A 185 -19.37 -6.43 6.33
CA LEU A 185 -18.31 -7.29 6.88
C LEU A 185 -16.93 -6.73 6.63
N LEU A 186 -16.78 -5.98 5.54
CA LEU A 186 -15.53 -5.39 5.09
C LEU A 186 -15.86 -4.17 4.24
N VAL A 187 -15.17 -3.07 4.52
CA VAL A 187 -15.10 -1.89 3.65
C VAL A 187 -13.63 -1.60 3.41
N GLU A 188 -13.19 -1.59 2.16
CA GLU A 188 -11.82 -1.25 1.77
C GLU A 188 -11.86 -0.15 0.72
N VAL A 189 -11.17 0.96 0.99
CA VAL A 189 -10.96 2.07 0.06
C VAL A 189 -9.52 1.98 -0.43
N LEU A 190 -9.32 1.67 -1.70
CA LEU A 190 -8.04 1.30 -2.28
C LEU A 190 -7.56 2.35 -3.30
N ASN A 191 -6.28 2.72 -3.20
CA ASN A 191 -5.57 3.50 -4.22
C ASN A 191 -4.76 2.60 -5.17
N ILE A 192 -4.47 1.37 -4.76
CA ILE A 192 -3.72 0.40 -5.58
C ILE A 192 -4.45 -0.95 -5.64
N THR A 193 -3.96 -1.82 -6.52
CA THR A 193 -4.68 -3.05 -6.88
C THR A 193 -4.90 -4.08 -5.77
N ALA A 194 -4.04 -4.08 -4.74
CA ALA A 194 -4.06 -5.07 -3.68
C ALA A 194 -3.61 -4.49 -2.33
N VAL A 195 -4.03 -5.14 -1.25
CA VAL A 195 -3.74 -4.74 0.14
C VAL A 195 -3.25 -5.93 0.98
N GLY A 196 -2.47 -5.66 2.02
CA GLY A 196 -2.05 -6.65 3.03
C GLY A 196 -1.31 -7.84 2.40
N PRO A 197 -1.74 -9.11 2.60
CA PRO A 197 -1.09 -10.31 2.05
C PRO A 197 -1.38 -10.52 0.54
N ARG A 198 -1.23 -9.46 -0.26
CA ARG A 198 -1.53 -9.39 -1.70
C ARG A 198 -2.95 -9.83 -2.01
N LEU A 199 -3.94 -9.22 -1.35
CA LEU A 199 -5.37 -9.45 -1.59
C LEU A 199 -5.83 -8.53 -2.73
N PRO A 200 -6.12 -9.04 -3.94
CA PRO A 200 -6.41 -8.22 -5.13
C PRO A 200 -7.88 -7.75 -5.13
N PHE A 201 -8.22 -6.88 -4.19
CA PHE A 201 -9.57 -6.35 -4.04
C PHE A 201 -9.97 -5.37 -5.15
N ALA A 202 -9.01 -4.64 -5.73
CA ALA A 202 -9.25 -3.70 -6.81
C ALA A 202 -8.37 -4.03 -8.04
N PRO A 203 -8.57 -5.16 -8.73
CA PRO A 203 -7.65 -5.62 -9.78
C PRO A 203 -7.56 -4.69 -11.01
N ARG A 204 -8.37 -3.63 -11.05
CA ARG A 204 -8.39 -2.60 -12.11
C ARG A 204 -7.97 -1.22 -11.63
N ALA A 205 -7.61 -1.05 -10.35
CA ALA A 205 -7.13 0.21 -9.82
C ALA A 205 -5.91 0.68 -10.64
N ASP A 206 -5.92 1.96 -11.02
CA ASP A 206 -4.78 2.63 -11.62
C ASP A 206 -4.16 3.55 -10.56
N PRO A 207 -2.94 3.26 -10.07
CA PRO A 207 -2.27 4.10 -9.07
C PRO A 207 -2.02 5.55 -9.51
N GLY A 208 -2.32 5.92 -10.76
CA GLY A 208 -2.12 7.27 -11.30
C GLY A 208 -3.38 8.03 -11.70
N ASP A 209 -4.59 7.47 -11.56
CA ASP A 209 -5.82 8.06 -12.15
C ASP A 209 -6.62 8.99 -11.22
N SER A 210 -6.15 9.21 -9.98
CA SER A 210 -6.83 10.04 -8.97
C SER A 210 -8.25 9.55 -8.61
N VAL A 211 -8.53 8.25 -8.79
CA VAL A 211 -9.76 7.58 -8.38
C VAL A 211 -9.47 6.55 -7.28
N LEU A 212 -10.35 6.46 -6.29
CA LEU A 212 -10.32 5.41 -5.27
C LEU A 212 -11.33 4.32 -5.63
N ASP A 213 -10.91 3.05 -5.56
CA ASP A 213 -11.80 1.90 -5.62
C ASP A 213 -12.34 1.58 -4.22
N VAL A 214 -13.63 1.27 -4.09
CA VAL A 214 -14.27 0.96 -2.81
C VAL A 214 -14.92 -0.42 -2.87
N LEU A 215 -14.33 -1.39 -2.17
CA LEU A 215 -14.88 -2.72 -1.99
C LEU A 215 -15.85 -2.73 -0.80
N LEU A 216 -17.10 -3.11 -1.05
CA LEU A 216 -18.17 -3.20 -0.06
C LEU A 216 -18.66 -4.64 0.04
N VAL A 217 -18.43 -5.28 1.18
CA VAL A 217 -18.78 -6.68 1.40
C VAL A 217 -19.90 -6.79 2.44
N LYS A 218 -21.01 -7.43 2.06
CA LYS A 218 -22.12 -7.74 2.97
C LYS A 218 -22.07 -9.19 3.46
N ALA A 219 -22.88 -9.48 4.47
CA ALA A 219 -23.07 -10.84 4.97
C ALA A 219 -23.56 -11.82 3.87
N SER A 220 -24.32 -11.34 2.88
CA SER A 220 -24.74 -12.12 1.71
C SER A 220 -23.58 -12.57 0.83
N ASP A 221 -22.47 -11.82 0.83
CA ASP A 221 -21.35 -12.04 -0.08
C ASP A 221 -20.30 -12.97 0.56
N ARG A 222 -20.40 -13.23 1.87
CA ARG A 222 -19.42 -13.98 2.67
C ARG A 222 -19.01 -15.29 2.00
N GLN A 223 -19.98 -16.13 1.64
CA GLN A 223 -19.68 -17.44 1.05
C GLN A 223 -18.90 -17.31 -0.27
N ALA A 224 -19.34 -16.41 -1.15
CA ALA A 224 -18.69 -16.20 -2.44
C ALA A 224 -17.28 -15.61 -2.25
N MET A 225 -17.13 -14.63 -1.35
CA MET A 225 -15.86 -13.99 -1.03
C MET A 225 -14.87 -14.98 -0.38
N THR A 226 -15.32 -15.84 0.53
CA THR A 226 -14.46 -16.88 1.13
C THR A 226 -13.96 -17.86 0.08
N ILE A 227 -14.81 -18.33 -0.84
CA ILE A 227 -14.41 -19.21 -1.96
C ILE A 227 -13.44 -18.49 -2.90
N TRP A 228 -13.74 -17.23 -3.25
CA TRP A 228 -12.84 -16.41 -4.07
C TRP A 228 -11.48 -16.23 -3.40
N ALA A 229 -11.43 -16.00 -2.09
CA ALA A 229 -10.20 -15.81 -1.32
C ALA A 229 -9.33 -17.08 -1.18
N GLU A 230 -9.79 -18.24 -1.64
CA GLU A 230 -8.94 -19.44 -1.74
C GLU A 230 -7.99 -19.38 -2.95
N HIS A 231 -8.42 -18.73 -4.04
CA HIS A 231 -7.72 -18.77 -5.33
C HIS A 231 -7.41 -17.38 -5.90
N PHE A 232 -8.10 -16.35 -5.45
CA PHE A 232 -8.02 -14.96 -5.94
C PHE A 232 -8.18 -14.87 -7.47
N CYS A 233 -9.05 -15.70 -8.04
CA CYS A 233 -9.29 -15.77 -9.47
C CYS A 233 -10.42 -14.82 -9.89
N GLY A 234 -10.10 -13.87 -10.78
CA GLY A 234 -11.04 -12.86 -11.22
C GLY A 234 -11.32 -11.77 -10.16
N PRO A 235 -12.25 -10.85 -10.46
CA PRO A 235 -12.61 -9.80 -9.51
C PRO A 235 -13.30 -10.38 -8.26
N PRO A 236 -13.19 -9.71 -7.10
CA PRO A 236 -13.89 -10.15 -5.90
C PRO A 236 -15.41 -10.17 -6.14
N PRO A 237 -16.13 -11.21 -5.68
CA PRO A 237 -17.58 -11.35 -5.86
C PRO A 237 -18.35 -10.51 -4.84
N ALA A 238 -18.04 -9.22 -4.76
CA ALA A 238 -18.72 -8.23 -3.93
C ALA A 238 -18.85 -6.92 -4.71
N ARG A 239 -19.54 -5.94 -4.12
CA ARG A 239 -19.74 -4.64 -4.78
C ARG A 239 -18.41 -3.88 -4.80
N LEU A 240 -18.01 -3.43 -5.99
CA LEU A 240 -16.86 -2.57 -6.20
C LEU A 240 -17.36 -1.28 -6.86
N GLU A 241 -17.15 -0.16 -6.18
CA GLU A 241 -17.49 1.18 -6.66
C GLU A 241 -16.20 1.99 -6.86
N ALA A 242 -16.28 3.12 -7.53
CA ALA A 242 -15.15 4.01 -7.73
C ALA A 242 -15.58 5.47 -7.55
N GLY A 243 -14.72 6.29 -6.96
CA GLY A 243 -15.00 7.71 -6.75
C GLY A 243 -13.80 8.53 -6.30
N CYS A 244 -13.94 9.84 -6.33
CA CYS A 244 -12.86 10.77 -5.99
C CYS A 244 -12.91 11.23 -4.53
N HIS A 245 -14.11 11.26 -3.93
CA HIS A 245 -14.34 11.68 -2.56
C HIS A 245 -15.14 10.63 -1.79
N ILE A 246 -14.53 10.05 -0.77
CA ILE A 246 -15.15 9.00 0.06
C ILE A 246 -15.31 9.53 1.48
N SER A 247 -16.53 9.46 2.01
CA SER A 247 -16.81 9.75 3.41
C SER A 247 -17.21 8.46 4.12
N LEU A 248 -16.53 8.14 5.21
CA LEU A 248 -16.81 6.99 6.07
C LEU A 248 -17.26 7.49 7.44
N THR A 249 -18.45 7.13 7.89
CA THR A 249 -18.96 7.52 9.21
C THR A 249 -19.31 6.30 10.04
N GLY A 250 -18.60 6.13 11.15
CA GLY A 250 -18.70 4.99 12.06
C GLY A 250 -18.60 5.41 13.52
N GLN A 251 -18.61 4.40 14.40
CA GLN A 251 -18.43 4.53 15.85
C GLN A 251 -17.85 3.22 16.38
N ASP A 252 -17.07 3.28 17.47
CA ASP A 252 -16.60 2.09 18.21
C ASP A 252 -16.01 0.97 17.32
N MET A 253 -15.10 1.34 16.41
CA MET A 253 -14.41 0.39 15.54
C MET A 253 -13.02 0.88 15.14
N CYS A 254 -12.12 -0.08 14.92
CA CYS A 254 -10.76 0.18 14.47
C CYS A 254 -10.72 0.46 12.96
N VAL A 255 -9.99 1.51 12.59
CA VAL A 255 -9.72 1.86 11.19
C VAL A 255 -8.29 1.54 10.87
N ARG A 256 -8.01 1.04 9.68
CA ARG A 256 -6.64 0.80 9.22
C ARG A 256 -6.26 1.81 8.15
N ILE A 257 -5.06 2.39 8.27
CA ILE A 257 -4.43 3.23 7.26
C ILE A 257 -3.17 2.50 6.77
N ASP A 258 -3.15 2.10 5.50
CA ASP A 258 -2.17 1.18 4.92
C ASP A 258 -2.06 -0.09 5.80
N ASP A 259 -0.91 -0.37 6.41
CA ASP A 259 -0.71 -1.52 7.30
C ASP A 259 -0.92 -1.20 8.79
N ARG A 260 -1.36 0.02 9.15
CA ARG A 260 -1.37 0.47 10.55
C ARG A 260 -2.80 0.66 11.08
N PRO A 261 -3.17 -0.02 12.19
CA PRO A 261 -4.42 0.27 12.88
C PRO A 261 -4.39 1.68 13.47
N LEU A 262 -5.57 2.26 13.59
CA LEU A 262 -5.80 3.58 14.13
C LEU A 262 -6.97 3.52 15.11
N ASP A 263 -6.66 3.83 16.36
CA ASP A 263 -7.65 4.03 17.39
C ASP A 263 -8.36 5.37 17.16
N LEU A 264 -9.68 5.30 17.01
CA LEU A 264 -10.55 6.46 16.96
C LEU A 264 -11.31 6.59 18.29
N PRO A 265 -11.84 7.79 18.60
CA PRO A 265 -12.73 7.94 19.74
C PRO A 265 -13.92 6.99 19.65
N ASP A 266 -14.43 6.54 20.81
CA ASP A 266 -15.61 5.68 20.90
C ASP A 266 -16.87 6.39 20.35
N ASP A 267 -16.90 7.72 20.40
CA ASP A 267 -17.95 8.56 19.84
C ASP A 267 -18.02 8.48 18.30
N ARG A 268 -19.16 8.87 17.73
CA ARG A 268 -19.35 8.93 16.27
C ARG A 268 -18.29 9.83 15.62
N TRP A 269 -17.66 9.31 14.57
CA TRP A 269 -16.64 10.00 13.80
C TRP A 269 -16.95 9.96 12.30
N THR A 270 -16.38 10.90 11.55
CA THR A 270 -16.42 10.93 10.10
C THR A 270 -15.00 11.07 9.57
N LEU A 271 -14.67 10.28 8.56
CA LEU A 271 -13.40 10.29 7.85
C LEU A 271 -13.64 10.71 6.42
N GLU A 272 -12.89 11.71 5.97
CA GLU A 272 -12.93 12.22 4.60
C GLU A 272 -11.67 11.80 3.85
N LEU A 273 -11.84 11.08 2.75
CA LEU A 273 -10.77 10.52 1.94
C LEU A 273 -10.81 11.10 0.54
N ARG A 274 -9.63 11.34 -0.02
CA ARG A 274 -9.41 11.74 -1.42
C ARG A 274 -7.98 11.46 -1.84
N LEU A 275 -7.72 11.46 -3.13
CA LEU A 275 -6.36 11.48 -3.68
C LEU A 275 -5.91 12.91 -3.94
N ASP A 276 -4.62 13.17 -3.73
CA ASP A 276 -4.00 14.46 -4.06
C ASP A 276 -3.95 14.67 -5.57
N ASP A 277 -4.12 15.91 -6.01
CA ASP A 277 -4.07 16.30 -7.43
C ASP A 277 -2.66 16.18 -8.04
N THR A 278 -1.62 16.12 -7.19
CA THR A 278 -0.22 16.07 -7.61
C THR A 278 0.38 14.70 -7.27
N PRO A 279 0.34 13.71 -8.18
CA PRO A 279 0.99 12.43 -7.97
C PRO A 279 2.52 12.59 -7.91
N VAL A 280 3.19 11.61 -7.30
CA VAL A 280 4.65 11.47 -7.42
C VAL A 280 4.99 10.70 -8.69
N THR A 281 6.17 10.96 -9.24
CA THR A 281 6.70 10.21 -10.39
C THR A 281 7.51 9.02 -9.88
N VAL A 282 7.19 7.81 -10.35
CA VAL A 282 7.95 6.59 -10.06
C VAL A 282 8.65 6.10 -11.32
N LEU A 283 9.94 5.80 -11.21
CA LEU A 283 10.74 5.18 -12.25
C LEU A 283 10.54 3.67 -12.22
N VAL A 284 10.00 3.13 -13.32
CA VAL A 284 9.77 1.71 -13.51
C VAL A 284 10.80 1.18 -14.52
N PRO A 285 11.76 0.35 -14.10
CA PRO A 285 12.81 -0.18 -14.98
C PRO A 285 12.26 -0.97 -16.16
N SER A 286 12.84 -0.76 -17.33
CA SER A 286 12.56 -1.55 -18.53
C SER A 286 13.31 -2.88 -18.47
N GLY A 287 12.65 -3.98 -18.11
CA GLY A 287 13.27 -5.31 -17.98
C GLY A 287 12.26 -6.46 -18.02
N ARG A 288 12.71 -7.69 -18.32
CA ARG A 288 11.85 -8.90 -18.41
C ARG A 288 11.00 -9.02 -17.15
N GLN A 289 9.68 -8.94 -17.30
CA GLN A 289 8.76 -9.29 -16.23
C GLN A 289 8.97 -10.76 -15.88
N GLU A 290 9.19 -11.06 -14.60
CA GLU A 290 8.96 -12.41 -14.11
C GLU A 290 7.48 -12.73 -14.32
N ASN A 291 7.18 -13.92 -14.85
CA ASN A 291 5.82 -14.37 -15.12
C ASN A 291 4.93 -14.19 -13.89
N PRO A 292 3.64 -13.85 -14.06
CA PRO A 292 2.70 -13.85 -12.95
C PRO A 292 2.59 -15.28 -12.41
N ALA A 293 3.13 -15.51 -11.22
CA ALA A 293 2.74 -16.61 -10.33
C ALA A 293 1.52 -16.17 -9.51
#